data_AF-A0A954C328-F1
#
_entry.id   AF-A0A954C328-F1
#
_cell.length_a   1.000
_cell.length_b   1.000
_cell.length_c   1.000
_cell.angle_alpha   90.00
_cell.angle_beta   90.00
_cell.angle_gamma   90.00
#
_symmetry.space_group_name_H-M   'P 1'
#
loop_
_entity.id
_entity.type
_entity.pdbx_description
1 polymer ?
#
loop_
_entity_poly.entity_id
_entity_poly.type
_entity_poly.pdbx_seq_one_letter_code
_entity_poly.pdbx_strand_id
1 'polypeptide(L)'
;MHRDPICALSALACLVLCGCPADTPASAGVSSAGSPSASGADPEAQAFAAQGLEFEDWYPDAIQAPEGTQYPCALTALPKELVGIPPEERRFVNHVYACLFDSIQAKQVILQALANGEDGLQPKLDAYLAQTTAAVEKIRAEPAPADLRGFRDTVVEAVELQQAFFTQGVAKAQEGVALAQIYTIPEGRQASQKLLAAWGAMSRRYPGWGPEVKDSVYHHLCALDLF
;
A
#
# COMPACT_ATOMS: atom_id res chain seq x y z
N MET A 1 -27.43 -12.45 26.46
CA MET A 1 -26.85 -11.09 26.43
C MET A 1 -26.12 -10.94 25.10
N HIS A 2 -26.83 -10.47 24.07
CA HIS A 2 -26.25 -10.11 22.78
C HIS A 2 -25.68 -8.70 22.88
N ARG A 3 -24.44 -8.51 22.46
CA ARG A 3 -23.83 -7.20 22.24
C ARG A 3 -23.55 -7.10 20.75
N ASP A 4 -24.27 -6.22 20.09
CA ASP A 4 -23.98 -5.76 18.73
C ASP A 4 -22.72 -4.87 18.76
N PRO A 5 -21.75 -5.02 17.85
CA PRO A 5 -20.73 -4.02 17.63
C PRO A 5 -21.23 -2.99 16.60
N ILE A 6 -21.33 -1.75 17.07
CA ILE A 6 -21.57 -0.56 16.26
C ILE A 6 -20.32 -0.30 15.40
N CYS A 7 -20.44 -0.53 14.09
CA CYS A 7 -19.55 0.06 13.09
C CYS A 7 -19.85 1.56 12.96
N ALA A 8 -19.01 2.40 13.55
CA ALA A 8 -19.03 3.83 13.31
C ALA A 8 -17.98 4.18 12.25
N LEU A 9 -18.42 4.26 10.99
CA LEU A 9 -17.70 4.91 9.89
C LEU A 9 -17.37 6.35 10.28
N SER A 10 -16.09 6.70 10.33
CA SER A 10 -15.64 8.09 10.30
C SER A 10 -15.31 8.49 8.88
N ALA A 11 -16.33 8.95 8.15
CA ALA A 11 -16.14 9.73 6.93
C ALA A 11 -15.74 11.17 7.33
N LEU A 12 -14.45 11.49 7.29
CA LEU A 12 -13.99 12.87 7.38
C LEU A 12 -13.70 13.43 5.99
N ALA A 13 -14.61 14.29 5.55
CA ALA A 13 -14.50 15.08 4.34
C ALA A 13 -13.29 16.03 4.40
N CYS A 14 -12.39 15.95 3.43
CA CYS A 14 -11.36 16.95 3.21
C CYS A 14 -11.83 17.91 2.11
N LEU A 15 -12.31 19.08 2.54
CA LEU A 15 -12.72 20.18 1.67
C LEU A 15 -11.50 20.79 0.96
N VAL A 16 -11.60 20.83 -0.36
CA VAL A 16 -10.72 21.53 -1.29
C VAL A 16 -10.90 23.04 -1.10
N LEU A 17 -9.83 23.77 -0.77
CA LEU A 17 -9.77 25.22 -0.91
C LEU A 17 -8.85 25.57 -2.08
N CYS A 18 -9.49 25.94 -3.20
CA CYS A 18 -8.86 26.62 -4.32
C CYS A 18 -8.43 28.02 -3.90
N GLY A 19 -7.16 28.36 -4.12
CA GLY A 19 -6.64 29.72 -4.06
C GLY A 19 -5.67 29.96 -5.21
N CYS A 20 -6.16 30.56 -6.30
CA CYS A 20 -5.32 31.11 -7.36
C CYS A 20 -4.89 32.54 -6.98
N PRO A 21 -3.66 32.93 -7.31
CA PRO A 21 -3.45 34.26 -7.88
C PRO A 21 -2.78 34.21 -9.26
N ALA A 22 -3.16 35.18 -10.10
CA ALA A 22 -2.75 35.37 -11.47
C ALA A 22 -1.54 36.32 -11.61
N ASP A 23 -0.84 36.13 -12.74
CA ASP A 23 -0.05 37.06 -13.56
C ASP A 23 1.28 37.65 -13.05
N THR A 24 2.38 37.37 -13.76
CA THR A 24 2.94 38.23 -14.85
C THR A 24 4.25 37.61 -15.40
N PRO A 25 4.53 37.65 -16.72
CA PRO A 25 5.68 36.97 -17.33
C PRO A 25 6.93 37.85 -17.43
N ALA A 26 8.11 37.22 -17.43
CA ALA A 26 9.38 37.84 -17.82
C ALA A 26 10.16 36.95 -18.78
N SER A 27 10.79 37.62 -19.74
CA SER A 27 11.32 37.16 -21.02
C SER A 27 12.74 36.56 -20.97
N ALA A 28 12.95 35.62 -21.88
CA ALA A 28 14.16 35.26 -22.64
C ALA A 28 15.46 34.83 -21.94
N GLY A 29 15.86 33.60 -22.26
CA GLY A 29 17.24 33.11 -22.26
C GLY A 29 17.34 31.89 -23.18
N VAL A 30 17.66 32.12 -24.46
CA VAL A 30 17.96 31.06 -25.43
C VAL A 30 19.34 30.50 -25.10
N SER A 31 19.39 29.26 -24.62
CA SER A 31 20.62 28.48 -24.46
C SER A 31 20.55 27.21 -25.31
N SER A 32 21.23 27.29 -26.45
CA SER A 32 22.15 26.29 -26.99
C SER A 32 21.89 24.81 -26.66
N ALA A 33 21.47 24.09 -27.70
CA ALA A 33 21.39 22.64 -27.77
C ALA A 33 22.69 21.95 -27.30
N GLY A 34 22.58 21.22 -26.19
CA GLY A 34 23.47 20.11 -25.88
C GLY A 34 22.76 18.82 -26.27
N SER A 35 23.29 18.09 -27.25
CA SER A 35 22.85 16.74 -27.57
C SER A 35 22.93 15.87 -26.31
N PRO A 36 21.83 15.22 -25.85
CA PRO A 36 21.92 14.31 -24.72
C PRO A 36 22.71 13.08 -25.15
N SER A 37 23.90 12.95 -24.56
CA SER A 37 24.75 11.78 -24.67
C SER A 37 24.00 10.59 -24.06
N ALA A 38 23.57 9.65 -24.90
CA ALA A 38 22.92 8.41 -24.50
C ALA A 38 23.95 7.45 -23.88
N SER A 39 24.29 7.60 -22.60
CA SER A 39 25.08 6.60 -21.87
C SER A 39 24.85 6.64 -20.35
N GLY A 40 23.59 6.66 -19.93
CA GLY A 40 23.21 6.63 -18.51
C GLY A 40 21.79 6.11 -18.30
N ALA A 41 21.36 5.13 -19.10
CA ALA A 41 20.04 4.54 -18.92
C ALA A 41 19.99 3.84 -17.55
N ASP A 42 19.00 4.22 -16.75
CA ASP A 42 18.76 3.68 -15.42
C ASP A 42 18.62 2.14 -15.48
N PRO A 43 19.44 1.36 -14.74
CA PRO A 43 19.46 -0.10 -14.85
C PRO A 43 18.13 -0.75 -14.49
N GLU A 44 17.34 -0.15 -13.59
CA GLU A 44 16.03 -0.67 -13.24
C GLU A 44 14.99 -0.39 -14.33
N ALA A 45 15.09 0.77 -15.01
CA ALA A 45 14.22 1.08 -16.15
C ALA A 45 14.53 0.14 -17.33
N GLN A 46 15.80 -0.21 -17.52
CA GLN A 46 16.21 -1.22 -18.50
C GLN A 46 15.69 -2.61 -18.12
N ALA A 47 15.77 -2.99 -16.84
CA ALA A 47 15.24 -4.26 -16.35
C ALA A 47 13.73 -4.36 -16.58
N PHE A 48 12.98 -3.30 -16.30
CA PHE A 48 11.55 -3.22 -16.60
C PHE A 48 11.27 -3.32 -18.10
N ALA A 49 11.99 -2.58 -18.94
CA ALA A 49 11.82 -2.64 -20.39
C ALA A 49 12.20 -4.01 -20.99
N ALA A 50 13.07 -4.77 -20.31
CA ALA A 50 13.44 -6.13 -20.69
C ALA A 50 12.41 -7.18 -20.23
N GLN A 51 11.47 -6.82 -19.34
CA GLN A 51 10.35 -7.70 -19.03
C GLN A 51 9.46 -7.82 -20.26
N GLY A 52 9.16 -9.06 -20.66
CA GLY A 52 8.16 -9.30 -21.70
C GLY A 52 6.79 -8.77 -21.28
N LEU A 53 5.90 -8.55 -22.25
CA LEU A 53 4.50 -8.17 -22.02
C LEU A 53 3.62 -9.33 -21.54
N GLU A 54 4.22 -10.48 -21.18
CA GLU A 54 3.47 -11.59 -20.61
C GLU A 54 2.96 -11.21 -19.22
N PHE A 55 1.63 -11.29 -19.08
CA PHE A 55 0.96 -11.03 -17.82
C PHE A 55 1.05 -12.26 -16.93
N GLU A 56 1.69 -12.10 -15.78
CA GLU A 56 1.74 -13.09 -14.70
C GLU A 56 0.85 -12.57 -13.56
N ASP A 57 -0.04 -13.43 -13.06
CA ASP A 57 -0.95 -13.09 -11.95
C ASP A 57 -0.39 -13.67 -10.66
N TRP A 58 0.04 -12.80 -9.74
CA TRP A 58 0.62 -13.20 -8.46
C TRP A 58 -0.41 -13.35 -7.34
N TYR A 59 -1.70 -13.10 -7.62
CA TYR A 59 -2.73 -13.30 -6.60
C TYR A 59 -2.84 -14.78 -6.21
N PRO A 60 -3.01 -15.07 -4.91
CA PRO A 60 -3.30 -16.43 -4.47
C PRO A 60 -4.69 -16.86 -4.92
N ASP A 61 -4.89 -18.17 -5.11
CA ASP A 61 -6.19 -18.75 -5.44
C ASP A 61 -7.25 -18.50 -4.34
N ALA A 62 -6.79 -18.39 -3.09
CA ALA A 62 -7.63 -18.15 -1.91
C ALA A 62 -7.41 -16.73 -1.37
N ILE A 63 -8.47 -15.91 -1.46
CA ILE A 63 -8.44 -14.51 -1.02
C ILE A 63 -9.25 -14.25 0.26
N GLN A 64 -9.77 -15.30 0.90
CA GLN A 64 -10.56 -15.16 2.12
C GLN A 64 -9.71 -14.59 3.25
N ALA A 65 -10.37 -13.91 4.19
CA ALA A 65 -9.70 -13.48 5.42
C ALA A 65 -9.16 -14.72 6.17
N PRO A 66 -7.99 -14.62 6.82
CA PRO A 66 -7.48 -15.69 7.68
C PRO A 66 -8.52 -16.13 8.73
N GLU A 67 -8.45 -17.38 9.13
CA GLU A 67 -9.39 -17.96 10.11
C GLU A 67 -9.50 -17.10 11.37
N GLY A 68 -10.74 -16.82 11.79
CA GLY A 68 -11.02 -15.99 12.97
C GLY A 68 -10.85 -14.48 12.76
N THR A 69 -10.58 -14.03 11.54
CA THR A 69 -10.43 -12.61 11.19
C THR A 69 -11.47 -12.18 10.14
N GLN A 70 -11.54 -10.87 9.88
CA GLN A 70 -12.41 -10.29 8.86
C GLN A 70 -11.75 -9.04 8.28
N TYR A 71 -11.91 -8.82 6.97
CA TYR A 71 -11.42 -7.60 6.35
C TYR A 71 -12.29 -6.40 6.76
N PRO A 72 -11.71 -5.21 6.94
CA PRO A 72 -12.48 -4.00 7.32
C PRO A 72 -13.31 -3.44 6.15
N CYS A 73 -13.08 -3.90 4.92
CA CYS A 73 -13.78 -3.48 3.72
C CYS A 73 -13.98 -4.66 2.76
N ALA A 74 -14.68 -4.43 1.64
CA ALA A 74 -14.95 -5.43 0.60
C ALA A 74 -13.70 -5.72 -0.25
N LEU A 75 -12.68 -6.32 0.37
CA LEU A 75 -11.43 -6.68 -0.27
C LEU A 75 -11.66 -7.84 -1.26
N THR A 76 -11.31 -7.60 -2.51
CA THR A 76 -11.38 -8.55 -3.62
C THR A 76 -10.04 -8.61 -4.33
N ALA A 77 -9.75 -9.68 -5.07
CA ALA A 77 -8.59 -9.71 -5.96
C ALA A 77 -8.64 -8.56 -6.99
N LEU A 78 -7.49 -8.20 -7.54
CA LEU A 78 -7.47 -7.30 -8.70
C LEU A 78 -8.08 -7.99 -9.92
N PRO A 79 -8.90 -7.28 -10.73
CA PRO A 79 -9.38 -7.81 -12.00
C PRO A 79 -8.20 -8.09 -12.94
N LYS A 80 -8.17 -9.27 -13.57
CA LYS A 80 -7.06 -9.69 -14.46
C LYS A 80 -6.78 -8.72 -15.60
N GLU A 81 -7.82 -8.14 -16.17
CA GLU A 81 -7.70 -7.24 -17.32
C GLU A 81 -7.13 -5.86 -16.97
N LEU A 82 -7.16 -5.47 -15.68
CA LEU A 82 -6.70 -4.16 -15.18
C LEU A 82 -7.08 -3.00 -16.12
N VAL A 83 -8.35 -2.96 -16.54
CA VAL A 83 -8.88 -1.99 -17.50
C VAL A 83 -8.47 -0.56 -17.13
N GLY A 84 -7.87 0.14 -18.09
CA GLY A 84 -7.39 1.52 -17.96
C GLY A 84 -6.00 1.67 -17.33
N ILE A 85 -5.33 0.57 -16.98
CA ILE A 85 -3.88 0.53 -16.72
C ILE A 85 -3.16 0.13 -18.03
N PRO A 86 -2.10 0.85 -18.44
CA PRO A 86 -1.32 0.51 -19.63
C PRO A 86 -0.79 -0.94 -19.56
N PRO A 87 -0.87 -1.73 -20.65
CA PRO A 87 -0.47 -3.14 -20.63
C PRO A 87 0.92 -3.41 -20.03
N GLU A 88 1.87 -2.54 -20.33
CA GLU A 88 3.24 -2.62 -19.84
C GLU A 88 3.35 -2.48 -18.31
N GLU A 89 2.41 -1.81 -17.64
CA GLU A 89 2.43 -1.57 -16.20
C GLU A 89 1.60 -2.59 -15.39
N ARG A 90 0.73 -3.35 -16.09
CA ARG A 90 -0.22 -4.27 -15.46
C ARG A 90 0.44 -5.32 -14.58
N ARG A 91 1.55 -5.89 -15.05
CA ARG A 91 2.35 -6.85 -14.32
C ARG A 91 2.83 -6.25 -12.99
N PHE A 92 3.54 -5.13 -13.06
CA PHE A 92 4.05 -4.44 -11.87
C PHE A 92 2.93 -4.12 -10.88
N VAL A 93 1.80 -3.57 -11.34
CA VAL A 93 0.66 -3.26 -10.48
C VAL A 93 0.09 -4.52 -9.84
N ASN A 94 -0.16 -5.58 -10.61
CA ASN A 94 -0.65 -6.86 -10.08
C ASN A 94 0.28 -7.40 -8.98
N HIS A 95 1.58 -7.46 -9.27
CA HIS A 95 2.59 -8.02 -8.37
C HIS A 95 2.67 -7.25 -7.05
N VAL A 96 2.70 -5.91 -7.11
CA VAL A 96 2.74 -5.08 -5.89
C VAL A 96 1.50 -5.31 -5.05
N TYR A 97 0.30 -5.25 -5.63
CA TYR A 97 -0.93 -5.42 -4.87
C TYR A 97 -1.14 -6.85 -4.35
N ALA A 98 -0.64 -7.87 -5.04
CA ALA A 98 -0.60 -9.25 -4.52
C ALA A 98 0.30 -9.35 -3.28
N CYS A 99 1.49 -8.74 -3.28
CA CYS A 99 2.35 -8.69 -2.08
C CYS A 99 1.74 -7.84 -0.94
N LEU A 100 1.01 -6.77 -1.26
CA LEU A 100 0.23 -6.03 -0.26
C LEU A 100 -0.90 -6.90 0.31
N PHE A 101 -1.54 -7.74 -0.50
CA PHE A 101 -2.55 -8.69 -0.04
C PHE A 101 -2.00 -9.68 1.00
N ASP A 102 -0.80 -10.23 0.78
CA ASP A 102 -0.12 -11.06 1.78
C ASP A 102 0.10 -10.29 3.10
N SER A 103 0.49 -9.02 2.99
CA SER A 103 0.71 -8.15 4.15
C SER A 103 -0.60 -7.86 4.90
N ILE A 104 -1.71 -7.69 4.18
CA ILE A 104 -3.05 -7.49 4.76
C ILE A 104 -3.47 -8.71 5.56
N GLN A 105 -3.33 -9.93 5.00
CA GLN A 105 -3.69 -11.15 5.70
C GLN A 105 -2.87 -11.32 6.99
N ALA A 106 -1.55 -11.14 6.92
CA ALA A 106 -0.68 -11.20 8.09
C ALA A 106 -1.10 -10.18 9.16
N LYS A 107 -1.42 -8.94 8.74
CA LYS A 107 -1.89 -7.87 9.62
C LYS A 107 -3.17 -8.26 10.36
N GLN A 108 -4.15 -8.85 9.67
CA GLN A 108 -5.43 -9.22 10.31
C GLN A 108 -5.21 -10.19 11.47
N VAL A 109 -4.29 -11.15 11.32
CA VAL A 109 -3.98 -12.13 12.38
C VAL A 109 -3.39 -11.46 13.61
N ILE A 110 -2.35 -10.63 13.45
CA ILE A 110 -1.69 -9.97 14.60
C ILE A 110 -2.60 -8.92 15.24
N LEU A 111 -3.38 -8.19 14.44
CA LEU A 111 -4.31 -7.19 14.94
C LEU A 111 -5.45 -7.82 15.75
N GLN A 112 -6.03 -8.93 15.25
CA GLN A 112 -7.06 -9.67 15.97
C GLN A 112 -6.54 -10.19 17.32
N ALA A 113 -5.32 -10.73 17.33
CA ALA A 113 -4.71 -11.22 18.56
C ALA A 113 -4.46 -10.11 19.60
N LEU A 114 -3.98 -8.94 19.15
CA LEU A 114 -3.86 -7.76 20.00
C LEU A 114 -5.23 -7.29 20.52
N ALA A 115 -6.25 -7.28 19.67
CA ALA A 115 -7.59 -6.84 20.05
C ALA A 115 -8.27 -7.78 21.05
N ASN A 116 -8.00 -9.08 20.95
CA ASN A 116 -8.49 -10.09 21.88
C ASN A 116 -7.69 -10.15 23.19
N GLY A 117 -6.54 -9.48 23.26
CA GLY A 117 -5.62 -9.63 24.39
C GLY A 117 -5.11 -11.07 24.53
N GLU A 118 -4.85 -11.75 23.41
CA GLU A 118 -4.38 -13.14 23.41
C GLU A 118 -3.01 -13.26 24.07
N ASP A 119 -2.80 -14.34 24.83
CA ASP A 119 -1.46 -14.75 25.25
C ASP A 119 -0.64 -15.23 24.03
N GLY A 120 0.69 -15.21 24.14
CA GLY A 120 1.55 -15.72 23.07
C GLY A 120 1.58 -14.82 21.81
N LEU A 121 1.57 -13.50 22.01
CA LEU A 121 1.69 -12.52 20.91
C LEU A 121 3.00 -12.63 20.13
N GLN A 122 4.09 -13.09 20.76
CA GLN A 122 5.42 -13.09 20.13
C GLN A 122 5.49 -14.00 18.88
N PRO A 123 5.06 -15.29 18.90
CA PRO A 123 4.99 -16.10 17.69
C PRO A 123 4.16 -15.47 16.55
N LYS A 124 3.09 -14.74 16.88
CA LYS A 124 2.24 -14.06 15.89
C LYS A 124 2.94 -12.84 15.30
N LEU A 125 3.68 -12.09 16.13
CA LEU A 125 4.54 -11.01 15.66
C LEU A 125 5.63 -11.55 14.73
N ASP A 126 6.31 -12.62 15.12
CA ASP A 126 7.38 -13.23 14.31
C ASP A 126 6.84 -13.69 12.95
N ALA A 127 5.67 -14.32 12.91
CA ALA A 127 5.01 -14.71 11.66
C ALA A 127 4.62 -13.49 10.80
N TYR A 128 4.06 -12.46 11.41
CA TYR A 128 3.72 -11.20 10.73
C TYR A 128 4.96 -10.53 10.12
N LEU A 129 6.05 -10.41 10.89
CA LEU A 129 7.31 -9.82 10.41
C LEU A 129 7.92 -10.64 9.28
N ALA A 130 7.94 -11.97 9.40
CA ALA A 130 8.47 -12.84 8.35
C ALA A 130 7.70 -12.69 7.03
N GLN A 131 6.37 -12.73 7.09
CA GLN A 131 5.52 -12.62 5.90
C GLN A 131 5.61 -11.23 5.25
N THR A 132 5.54 -10.16 6.05
CA THR A 132 5.61 -8.79 5.51
C THR A 132 7.01 -8.42 5.02
N THR A 133 8.08 -8.94 5.64
CA THR A 133 9.45 -8.75 5.14
C THR A 133 9.62 -9.42 3.78
N ALA A 134 9.16 -10.67 3.63
CA ALA A 134 9.21 -11.36 2.35
C ALA A 134 8.41 -10.62 1.26
N ALA A 135 7.25 -10.05 1.60
CA ALA A 135 6.45 -9.23 0.69
C ALA A 135 7.20 -7.94 0.28
N VAL A 136 7.81 -7.23 1.23
CA VAL A 136 8.62 -6.02 0.95
C VAL A 136 9.81 -6.35 0.07
N GLU A 137 10.52 -7.44 0.34
CA GLU A 137 11.66 -7.88 -0.46
C GLU A 137 11.25 -8.19 -1.91
N LYS A 138 10.11 -8.88 -2.10
CA LYS A 138 9.54 -9.14 -3.43
C LYS A 138 9.15 -7.84 -4.15
N ILE A 139 8.48 -6.90 -3.46
CA ILE A 139 8.11 -5.61 -4.03
C ILE A 139 9.36 -4.83 -4.48
N ARG A 140 10.41 -4.79 -3.64
CA ARG A 140 11.68 -4.14 -3.96
C ARG A 140 12.40 -4.78 -5.16
N ALA A 141 12.29 -6.10 -5.29
CA ALA A 141 12.89 -6.85 -6.38
C ALA A 141 12.14 -6.72 -7.70
N GLU A 142 10.85 -6.34 -7.69
CA GLU A 142 10.08 -6.13 -8.92
C GLU A 142 10.59 -4.87 -9.66
N PRO A 143 11.06 -5.01 -10.91
CA PRO A 143 11.39 -3.88 -11.76
C PRO A 143 10.21 -2.92 -11.89
N ALA A 144 10.43 -1.65 -11.54
CA ALA A 144 9.39 -0.63 -11.61
C ALA A 144 9.66 0.34 -12.78
N PRO A 145 8.61 0.73 -13.54
CA PRO A 145 8.74 1.85 -14.46
C PRO A 145 9.08 3.11 -13.65
N ALA A 146 9.90 3.99 -14.22
CA ALA A 146 10.48 5.14 -13.51
C ALA A 146 9.43 5.94 -12.72
N ASP A 147 8.26 6.17 -13.32
CA ASP A 147 7.17 6.95 -12.71
C ASP A 147 6.41 6.23 -11.59
N LEU A 148 6.56 4.91 -11.44
CA LEU A 148 5.93 4.12 -10.39
C LEU A 148 6.87 3.76 -9.24
N ARG A 149 8.15 4.11 -9.32
CA ARG A 149 9.10 3.89 -8.22
C ARG A 149 8.69 4.61 -6.95
N GLY A 150 8.25 5.86 -7.06
CA GLY A 150 7.73 6.61 -5.91
C GLY A 150 6.53 5.94 -5.27
N PHE A 151 5.64 5.31 -6.05
CA PHE A 151 4.53 4.51 -5.52
C PHE A 151 5.05 3.27 -4.78
N ARG A 152 5.94 2.49 -5.41
CA ARG A 152 6.59 1.31 -4.80
C ARG A 152 7.20 1.64 -3.45
N ASP A 153 8.05 2.67 -3.43
CA ASP A 153 8.84 3.03 -2.26
C ASP A 153 7.91 3.53 -1.15
N THR A 154 6.83 4.24 -1.50
CA THR A 154 5.80 4.68 -0.54
C THR A 154 5.07 3.50 0.10
N VAL A 155 4.67 2.48 -0.67
CA VAL A 155 3.97 1.32 -0.09
C VAL A 155 4.90 0.43 0.73
N VAL A 156 6.17 0.30 0.32
CA VAL A 156 7.20 -0.38 1.11
C VAL A 156 7.40 0.31 2.46
N GLU A 157 7.58 1.63 2.45
CA GLU A 157 7.74 2.41 3.69
C GLU A 157 6.50 2.29 4.59
N ALA A 158 5.30 2.24 4.01
CA ALA A 158 4.08 2.02 4.78
C ALA A 158 4.10 0.68 5.51
N VAL A 159 4.51 -0.41 4.85
CA VAL A 159 4.60 -1.74 5.47
C VAL A 159 5.68 -1.77 6.55
N GLU A 160 6.86 -1.19 6.31
CA GLU A 160 7.94 -1.11 7.31
C GLU A 160 7.53 -0.31 8.55
N LEU A 161 6.75 0.77 8.38
CA LEU A 161 6.15 1.51 9.50
C LEU A 161 5.15 0.65 10.28
N GLN A 162 4.36 -0.19 9.61
CA GLN A 162 3.48 -1.14 10.31
C GLN A 162 4.28 -2.20 11.07
N GLN A 163 5.38 -2.69 10.51
CA GLN A 163 6.31 -3.61 11.21
C GLN A 163 6.82 -2.99 12.52
N ALA A 164 7.24 -1.72 12.48
CA ALA A 164 7.63 -0.98 13.67
C ALA A 164 6.47 -0.79 14.65
N PHE A 165 5.27 -0.46 14.15
CA PHE A 165 4.06 -0.31 14.97
C PHE A 165 3.72 -1.59 15.73
N PHE A 166 3.65 -2.74 15.06
CA PHE A 166 3.30 -4.02 15.71
C PHE A 166 4.40 -4.51 16.64
N THR A 167 5.67 -4.29 16.30
CA THR A 167 6.80 -4.62 17.20
C THR A 167 6.66 -3.89 18.54
N GLN A 168 6.42 -2.57 18.49
CA GLN A 168 6.20 -1.77 19.69
C GLN A 168 4.87 -2.10 20.38
N GLY A 169 3.82 -2.34 19.61
CA GLY A 169 2.48 -2.64 20.11
C GLY A 169 2.42 -3.94 20.90
N VAL A 170 3.09 -4.99 20.41
CA VAL A 170 3.19 -6.28 21.11
C VAL A 170 3.99 -6.15 22.40
N ALA A 171 5.13 -5.44 22.38
CA ALA A 171 5.90 -5.18 23.60
C ALA A 171 5.06 -4.46 24.66
N LYS A 172 4.31 -3.43 24.26
CA LYS A 172 3.38 -2.70 25.15
C LYS A 172 2.23 -3.58 25.65
N ALA A 173 1.65 -4.41 24.79
CA ALA A 173 0.59 -5.33 25.19
C ALA A 173 1.06 -6.33 26.26
N GLN A 174 2.29 -6.82 26.15
CA GLN A 174 2.92 -7.70 27.15
C GLN A 174 3.15 -7.00 28.51
N GLU A 175 3.28 -5.67 28.51
CA GLU A 175 3.31 -4.83 29.72
C GLU A 175 1.90 -4.52 30.27
N GLY A 176 0.84 -5.01 29.65
CA GLY A 176 -0.55 -4.77 30.04
C GLY A 176 -1.14 -3.46 29.52
N VAL A 177 -0.50 -2.81 28.54
CA VAL A 177 -1.02 -1.59 27.91
C VAL A 177 -2.24 -1.93 27.04
N ALA A 178 -3.32 -1.18 27.23
CA ALA A 178 -4.55 -1.37 26.46
C ALA A 178 -4.39 -0.99 24.98
N LEU A 179 -5.12 -1.67 24.09
CA LEU A 179 -5.09 -1.45 22.63
C LEU A 179 -5.26 0.02 22.25
N ALA A 180 -6.19 0.75 22.89
CA ALA A 180 -6.42 2.17 22.60
C ALA A 180 -5.17 3.04 22.79
N GLN A 181 -4.30 2.68 23.74
CA GLN A 181 -3.02 3.36 23.96
C GLN A 181 -1.96 2.89 22.95
N ILE A 182 -1.99 1.63 22.52
CA ILE A 182 -1.13 1.12 21.44
C ILE A 182 -1.37 1.90 20.13
N TYR A 183 -2.62 2.24 19.81
CA TYR A 183 -2.97 3.11 18.66
C TYR A 183 -2.42 4.55 18.73
N THR A 184 -1.74 4.92 19.82
CA THR A 184 -1.00 6.20 19.89
C THR A 184 0.44 6.12 19.37
N ILE A 185 0.94 4.92 19.08
CA ILE A 185 2.26 4.71 18.47
C ILE A 185 2.29 5.44 17.10
N PRO A 186 3.24 6.38 16.88
CA PRO A 186 3.20 7.30 15.75
C PRO A 186 3.33 6.60 14.39
N GLU A 187 4.08 5.50 14.32
CA GLU A 187 4.35 4.74 13.09
C GLU A 187 3.05 4.23 12.45
N GLY A 188 2.04 3.91 13.25
CA GLY A 188 0.74 3.50 12.74
C GLY A 188 0.07 4.60 11.91
N ARG A 189 0.05 5.85 12.40
CA ARG A 189 -0.50 6.99 11.65
C ARG A 189 0.36 7.38 10.47
N GLN A 190 1.68 7.26 10.60
CA GLN A 190 2.60 7.52 9.49
C GLN A 190 2.36 6.53 8.35
N ALA A 191 2.16 5.23 8.67
CA ALA A 191 1.80 4.22 7.67
C ALA A 191 0.51 4.60 6.93
N SER A 192 -0.56 4.99 7.65
CA SER A 192 -1.81 5.46 7.04
C SER A 192 -1.62 6.63 6.07
N GLN A 193 -0.78 7.61 6.46
CA GLN A 193 -0.46 8.75 5.59
C GLN A 193 0.25 8.31 4.31
N LYS A 194 1.15 7.33 4.39
CA LYS A 194 1.82 6.76 3.21
C LYS A 194 0.84 6.02 2.30
N LEU A 195 -0.07 5.22 2.86
CA LEU A 195 -1.11 4.52 2.09
C LEU A 195 -2.06 5.50 1.39
N LEU A 196 -2.46 6.59 2.06
CA LEU A 196 -3.26 7.64 1.46
C LEU A 196 -2.51 8.37 0.34
N ALA A 197 -1.23 8.64 0.51
CA ALA A 197 -0.38 9.22 -0.52
C ALA A 197 -0.25 8.28 -1.74
N ALA A 198 -0.06 6.98 -1.51
CA ALA A 198 -0.01 5.95 -2.54
C ALA A 198 -1.33 5.87 -3.33
N TRP A 199 -2.48 5.88 -2.64
CA TRP A 199 -3.80 5.96 -3.27
C TRP A 199 -3.92 7.20 -4.16
N GLY A 200 -3.52 8.37 -3.64
CA GLY A 200 -3.56 9.62 -4.38
C GLY A 200 -2.67 9.61 -5.63
N ALA A 201 -1.49 8.98 -5.54
CA ALA A 201 -0.58 8.82 -6.67
C ALA A 201 -1.18 7.93 -7.77
N MET A 202 -1.71 6.76 -7.39
CA MET A 202 -2.35 5.82 -8.32
C MET A 202 -3.58 6.44 -8.99
N SER A 203 -4.45 7.09 -8.21
CA SER A 203 -5.65 7.76 -8.73
C SER A 203 -5.35 8.87 -9.72
N ARG A 204 -4.25 9.61 -9.53
CA ARG A 204 -3.82 10.65 -10.49
C ARG A 204 -3.19 10.04 -11.74
N ARG A 205 -2.43 8.95 -11.61
CA ARG A 205 -1.77 8.29 -12.73
C ARG A 205 -2.77 7.61 -13.67
N TYR A 206 -3.79 6.97 -13.11
CA TYR A 206 -4.76 6.20 -13.88
C TYR A 206 -6.16 6.83 -13.82
N PRO A 207 -6.40 7.99 -14.45
CA PRO A 207 -7.71 8.63 -14.43
C PRO A 207 -8.79 7.81 -15.15
N GLY A 208 -8.38 6.89 -16.04
CA GLY A 208 -9.27 6.05 -16.86
C GLY A 208 -9.39 4.60 -16.42
N TRP A 209 -8.88 4.21 -15.24
CA TRP A 209 -9.08 2.83 -14.76
C TRP A 209 -10.57 2.51 -14.56
N GLY A 210 -10.94 1.27 -14.86
CA GLY A 210 -12.31 0.79 -14.68
C GLY A 210 -12.74 0.86 -13.21
N PRO A 211 -14.04 0.99 -12.92
CA PRO A 211 -14.54 1.11 -11.55
C PRO A 211 -14.12 -0.08 -10.68
N GLU A 212 -14.16 -1.31 -11.20
CA GLU A 212 -13.74 -2.51 -10.47
C GLU A 212 -12.25 -2.49 -10.10
N VAL A 213 -11.39 -2.02 -11.01
CA VAL A 213 -9.94 -1.90 -10.75
C VAL A 213 -9.70 -0.85 -9.67
N LYS A 214 -10.36 0.31 -9.81
CA LYS A 214 -10.26 1.41 -8.85
C LYS A 214 -10.72 0.98 -7.45
N ASP A 215 -11.85 0.30 -7.36
CA ASP A 215 -12.42 -0.17 -6.10
C ASP A 215 -11.54 -1.24 -5.46
N SER A 216 -11.06 -2.23 -6.22
CA SER A 216 -10.11 -3.22 -5.72
C SER A 216 -8.82 -2.55 -5.22
N VAL A 217 -8.22 -1.63 -5.99
CA VAL A 217 -7.02 -0.90 -5.57
C VAL A 217 -7.26 -0.13 -4.27
N TYR A 218 -8.37 0.61 -4.19
CA TYR A 218 -8.74 1.36 -3.00
C TYR A 218 -8.90 0.43 -1.79
N HIS A 219 -9.61 -0.68 -1.94
CA HIS A 219 -9.85 -1.63 -0.85
C HIS A 219 -8.58 -2.35 -0.39
N HIS A 220 -7.58 -2.57 -1.24
CA HIS A 220 -6.29 -3.09 -0.76
C HIS A 220 -5.59 -2.09 0.17
N LEU A 221 -5.49 -0.83 -0.26
CA LEU A 221 -4.85 0.19 0.56
C LEU A 221 -5.63 0.46 1.85
N CYS A 222 -6.97 0.47 1.77
CA CYS A 222 -7.85 0.59 2.94
C CYS A 222 -7.75 -0.62 3.87
N ALA A 223 -7.74 -1.84 3.34
CA ALA A 223 -7.59 -3.04 4.16
C ALA A 223 -6.20 -3.18 4.76
N LEU A 224 -5.17 -2.55 4.19
CA LEU A 224 -3.85 -2.44 4.79
C LEU A 224 -3.77 -1.34 5.84
N ASP A 225 -4.60 -0.30 5.76
CA ASP A 225 -4.64 0.81 6.71
C ASP A 225 -4.96 0.39 8.16
N LEU A 226 -4.39 1.11 9.12
CA LEU A 226 -4.60 0.90 10.56
C LEU A 226 -5.62 1.87 11.17
N PHE A 227 -5.92 3.00 10.53
CA PHE A 227 -6.68 4.12 11.11
C PHE A 227 -7.89 4.54 10.28
#